data_AF-A0A9Q9UVA3-F1
#
_entry.id   AF-A0A9Q9UVA3-F1
#
_cell.length_a   1.000
_cell.length_b   1.000
_cell.length_c   1.000
_cell.angle_alpha   90.00
_cell.angle_beta   90.00
_cell.angle_gamma   90.00
#
_symmetry.space_group_name_H-M   'P 1'
#
loop_
_entity.id
_entity.type
_entity.pdbx_description
1 polymer ?
#
loop_
_entity_poly.entity_id
_entity_poly.type
_entity_poly.pdbx_seq_one_letter_code
_entity_poly.pdbx_strand_id
1 'polypeptide(L)'
;MASKSKAMQLRNRGGSAVLGVPPTRGLPWFPPLAIASRQVKIPEGIIVKFLPPYSPELQPAERLWSLIDEPLVNESFKTINEIEERLVTRCQLLLLGRRSANKP
;
A
#
# COMPACT_ATOMS: atom_id res chain seq x y z
N MET A 1 -53.06 -32.34 20.07
CA MET A 1 -51.80 -32.84 19.47
C MET A 1 -50.63 -32.33 20.31
N ALA A 2 -49.72 -33.25 20.63
CA ALA A 2 -48.54 -33.13 21.52
C ALA A 2 -47.67 -31.89 21.19
N SER A 3 -47.21 -31.07 22.15
CA SER A 3 -46.30 -31.30 23.29
C SER A 3 -44.82 -31.01 22.98
N LYS A 4 -44.19 -30.31 23.95
CA LYS A 4 -42.75 -30.12 24.28
C LYS A 4 -42.07 -28.92 23.62
N SER A 5 -41.78 -27.83 24.33
CA SER A 5 -40.85 -27.62 25.47
C SER A 5 -39.38 -27.95 25.15
N LYS A 6 -38.50 -26.94 25.14
CA LYS A 6 -37.57 -26.61 26.25
C LYS A 6 -36.23 -26.00 25.77
N ALA A 7 -35.85 -24.92 26.48
CA ALA A 7 -34.51 -24.45 26.91
C ALA A 7 -33.40 -24.08 25.91
N MET A 8 -32.98 -22.81 26.01
CA MET A 8 -31.73 -22.36 26.63
C MET A 8 -30.52 -23.32 26.59
N GLN A 9 -29.55 -22.99 25.74
CA GLN A 9 -28.11 -23.20 25.93
C GLN A 9 -27.38 -22.14 25.07
N LEU A 10 -26.95 -21.03 25.66
CA LEU A 10 -25.60 -20.80 26.19
C LEU A 10 -24.48 -21.11 25.18
N ARG A 11 -23.92 -20.00 24.66
CA ARG A 11 -22.48 -19.73 24.50
C ARG A 11 -21.70 -20.77 23.70
N ASN A 12 -21.33 -20.38 22.48
CA ASN A 12 -20.01 -20.72 21.98
C ASN A 12 -19.24 -19.46 21.61
N ARG A 13 -18.23 -19.16 22.45
CA ARG A 13 -17.19 -18.17 22.20
C ARG A 13 -16.30 -18.72 21.10
N GLY A 14 -16.51 -18.24 19.88
CA GLY A 14 -15.51 -18.31 18.80
C GLY A 14 -15.00 -16.90 18.54
N GLY A 15 -14.28 -16.33 19.51
CA GLY A 15 -13.64 -15.03 19.33
C GLY A 15 -12.52 -15.15 18.31
N SER A 16 -12.69 -14.50 17.16
CA SER A 16 -11.58 -13.82 16.53
C SER A 16 -12.06 -12.39 16.32
N ALA A 17 -11.78 -11.54 17.30
CA ALA A 17 -11.85 -10.11 17.12
C ALA A 17 -10.72 -9.73 16.16
N VAL A 18 -10.97 -9.89 14.85
CA VAL A 18 -10.22 -9.14 13.85
C VAL A 18 -10.61 -7.69 14.08
N LEU A 19 -9.68 -6.93 14.66
CA LEU A 19 -9.74 -5.48 14.78
C LEU A 19 -10.30 -4.92 13.47
N GLY A 20 -11.52 -4.37 13.55
CA GLY A 20 -12.26 -3.90 12.40
C GLY A 20 -11.41 -2.91 11.62
N VAL A 21 -11.14 -3.23 10.36
CA VAL A 21 -10.73 -2.23 9.39
C VAL A 21 -11.88 -1.21 9.33
N PRO A 22 -11.63 0.09 9.54
CA PRO A 22 -12.70 1.08 9.54
C PRO A 22 -13.41 1.06 8.18
N PRO A 23 -14.74 1.26 8.14
CA PRO A 23 -15.49 1.30 6.90
C PRO A 23 -15.00 2.49 6.09
N THR A 24 -14.25 2.21 5.03
CA THR A 24 -13.88 3.23 4.04
C THR A 24 -15.19 3.74 3.44
N ARG A 25 -15.52 5.01 3.74
CA ARG A 25 -16.61 5.72 3.07
C ARG A 25 -16.26 5.85 1.59
N GLY A 26 -16.63 4.85 0.79
CA GLY A 26 -16.86 4.95 -0.65
C GLY A 26 -15.67 5.32 -1.54
N LEU A 27 -14.44 5.38 -1.03
CA LEU A 27 -13.25 5.63 -1.84
C LEU A 27 -12.38 4.37 -1.87
N PRO A 28 -12.22 3.70 -3.03
CA PRO A 28 -11.32 2.57 -3.17
C PRO A 28 -9.91 3.10 -2.93
N TRP A 29 -9.15 2.42 -2.07
CA TRP A 29 -7.87 2.91 -1.56
C TRP A 29 -6.77 3.07 -2.62
N PHE A 30 -6.98 2.61 -3.86
CA PHE A 30 -6.14 2.95 -5.02
C PHE A 30 -6.95 2.77 -6.32
N PRO A 31 -7.58 3.82 -6.87
CA PRO A 31 -8.12 3.72 -8.21
C PRO A 31 -7.02 4.17 -9.19
N PRO A 32 -6.75 3.46 -10.30
CA PRO A 32 -5.68 3.78 -11.26
C PRO A 32 -6.04 5.00 -12.14
N LEU A 33 -6.66 6.03 -11.56
CA LEU A 33 -7.46 7.00 -12.31
C LEU A 33 -6.68 8.19 -12.83
N ALA A 34 -5.53 8.55 -12.24
CA ALA A 34 -4.80 9.72 -12.72
C ALA A 34 -4.31 9.50 -14.15
N ILE A 35 -3.54 8.42 -14.40
CA ILE A 35 -2.98 8.13 -15.73
C ILE A 35 -4.02 7.58 -16.72
N ALA A 36 -5.12 7.01 -16.25
CA ALA A 36 -6.23 6.55 -17.10
C ALA A 36 -7.26 7.65 -17.39
N SER A 37 -7.07 8.87 -16.86
CA SER A 37 -7.97 10.00 -17.10
C SER A 37 -7.91 10.44 -18.55
N ARG A 38 -9.08 10.77 -19.12
CA ARG A 38 -9.20 11.34 -20.48
C ARG A 38 -8.50 12.69 -20.65
N GLN A 39 -8.10 13.33 -19.55
CA GLN A 39 -7.39 14.62 -19.56
C GLN A 39 -5.86 14.46 -19.68
N VAL A 40 -5.33 13.25 -19.47
CA VAL A 40 -3.88 13.00 -19.57
C VAL A 40 -3.50 12.78 -21.02
N LYS A 41 -2.63 13.66 -21.54
CA LYS A 41 -1.98 13.49 -22.85
C LYS A 41 -0.68 12.71 -22.66
N ILE A 42 -0.57 11.56 -23.31
CA ILE A 42 0.65 10.73 -23.28
C ILE A 42 1.63 11.30 -24.30
N PRO A 43 2.87 11.67 -23.92
CA PRO A 43 3.86 12.18 -24.85
C PRO A 43 4.38 11.08 -25.80
N GLU A 44 4.92 11.49 -26.94
CA GLU A 44 5.50 10.56 -27.92
C GLU A 44 6.64 9.72 -27.31
N GLY A 45 6.71 8.45 -27.68
CA GLY A 45 7.72 7.51 -27.17
C GLY A 45 7.39 6.85 -25.82
N ILE A 46 6.28 7.20 -25.17
CA ILE A 46 5.82 6.54 -23.93
C ILE A 46 4.68 5.56 -24.24
N ILE A 47 4.83 4.32 -23.78
CA ILE A 47 3.79 3.29 -23.86
C ILE A 47 3.21 3.06 -22.47
N VAL A 48 1.90 3.21 -22.34
CA VAL A 48 1.20 2.95 -21.07
C VAL A 48 0.83 1.47 -20.99
N LYS A 49 1.26 0.82 -19.90
CA LYS A 49 0.86 -0.56 -19.57
C LYS A 49 -0.13 -0.52 -18.41
N PHE A 50 -1.33 -1.03 -18.66
CA PHE A 50 -2.33 -1.21 -17.61
C PHE A 50 -2.07 -2.51 -16.86
N LEU A 51 -2.07 -2.42 -15.54
CA LEU A 51 -1.97 -3.58 -14.65
C LEU A 51 -3.37 -3.94 -14.13
N PRO A 52 -3.61 -5.22 -13.78
CA PRO A 52 -4.81 -5.63 -13.08
C PRO A 52 -5.02 -4.80 -11.79
N PRO A 53 -6.29 -4.54 -11.40
CA PRO A 53 -6.57 -3.86 -10.15
C PRO A 53 -6.08 -4.69 -8.96
N TYR A 54 -5.60 -4.01 -7.91
CA TYR A 54 -5.11 -4.62 -6.67
C TYR A 54 -3.91 -5.59 -6.84
N SER A 55 -3.08 -5.37 -7.87
CA SER A 55 -1.84 -6.13 -8.10
C SER A 55 -0.56 -5.31 -7.83
N PRO A 56 -0.29 -4.91 -6.57
CA PRO A 56 0.94 -4.18 -6.22
C PRO A 56 2.20 -5.01 -6.50
N GLU A 57 2.14 -6.34 -6.39
CA GLU A 57 3.26 -7.25 -6.65
C GLU A 57 3.85 -7.13 -8.06
N LEU A 58 3.04 -6.66 -9.02
CA LEU A 58 3.45 -6.44 -10.40
C LEU A 58 4.14 -5.10 -10.62
N GLN A 59 4.03 -4.15 -9.69
CA GLN A 59 4.64 -2.83 -9.79
C GLN A 59 6.08 -2.88 -9.27
N PRO A 60 7.09 -2.55 -10.10
CA PRO A 60 8.48 -2.52 -9.63
C PRO A 60 8.72 -1.51 -8.50
N ALA A 61 7.91 -0.43 -8.44
CA ALA A 61 8.01 0.62 -7.44
C ALA A 61 7.70 0.11 -6.02
N GLU A 62 6.76 -0.82 -5.86
CA GLU A 62 6.33 -1.39 -4.57
C GLU A 62 7.49 -2.06 -3.83
N ARG A 63 8.43 -2.67 -4.56
CA ARG A 63 9.64 -3.27 -3.97
C ARG A 63 10.58 -2.25 -3.32
N LEU A 64 10.53 -1.00 -3.77
CA LEU A 64 11.36 0.07 -3.26
C LEU A 64 10.79 0.67 -1.97
N TRP A 65 9.46 0.64 -1.79
CA TRP A 65 8.76 1.30 -0.67
C TRP A 65 9.30 0.88 0.69
N SER A 66 9.48 -0.42 0.93
CA SER A 66 10.04 -0.90 2.20
C SER A 66 11.44 -0.36 2.52
N LEU A 67 12.24 -0.04 1.49
CA LEU A 67 13.60 0.49 1.67
C LEU A 67 13.62 2.01 1.90
N ILE A 68 12.65 2.73 1.34
CA ILE A 68 12.56 4.19 1.45
C ILE A 68 11.74 4.65 2.65
N ASP A 69 10.82 3.81 3.14
CA ASP A 69 10.01 4.10 4.33
C ASP A 69 10.78 3.87 5.63
N GLU A 70 11.74 2.93 5.64
CA GLU A 70 12.60 2.63 6.79
C GLU A 70 13.15 3.90 7.50
N PRO A 71 13.77 4.89 6.81
CA PRO A 71 14.26 6.12 7.46
C PRO A 71 13.18 7.12 7.87
N LEU A 72 11.91 6.90 7.51
CA LEU A 72 10.78 7.78 7.84
C LEU A 72 9.96 7.25 9.02
N VAL A 73 9.96 5.93 9.23
CA VAL A 73 9.18 5.29 10.29
C VAL A 73 9.59 5.84 11.66
N ASN A 74 8.59 6.24 12.46
CA ASN A 74 8.72 6.83 13.80
C ASN A 74 9.43 8.20 13.85
N GLU A 75 9.65 8.85 12.73
CA GLU A 75 10.20 10.20 12.67
C GLU A 75 9.08 11.24 12.50
N SER A 76 9.26 12.42 13.11
CA SER A 76 8.36 13.55 12.95
C SER A 76 9.06 14.68 12.20
N PHE A 77 8.43 15.16 11.14
CA PHE A 77 8.95 16.25 10.30
C PHE A 77 8.07 17.48 10.42
N LYS A 78 8.67 18.67 10.41
CA LYS A 78 7.95 19.94 10.50
C LYS A 78 7.53 20.46 9.14
N THR A 79 8.27 20.09 8.10
CA THR A 79 8.02 20.55 6.72
C THR A 79 8.13 19.40 5.73
N ILE A 80 7.51 19.57 4.56
CA ILE A 80 7.61 18.60 3.47
C ILE A 80 9.05 18.49 2.93
N ASN A 81 9.81 19.58 2.97
CA ASN A 81 11.21 19.62 2.50
C ASN A 81 12.11 18.71 3.34
N GLU A 82 11.88 18.63 4.66
CA GLU A 82 12.64 17.72 5.54
C GLU A 82 12.43 16.25 5.16
N ILE A 83 11.21 15.88 4.75
CA ILE A 83 10.89 14.53 4.26
C ILE A 83 11.59 14.29 2.92
N GLU A 84 11.52 15.25 2.01
CA GLU A 84 12.16 15.17 0.69
C GLU A 84 13.68 15.00 0.82
N GLU A 85 14.35 15.80 1.64
CA GLU A 85 15.79 15.70 1.88
C GLU A 85 16.19 14.32 2.42
N ARG A 86 15.39 13.78 3.37
CA ARG A 86 15.62 12.44 3.92
C ARG A 86 15.47 11.36 2.85
N LEU A 87 14.43 11.44 2.02
CA LEU A 87 14.18 10.48 0.93
C LEU A 87 15.22 10.56 -0.18
N VAL A 88 15.63 11.76 -0.61
CA VAL A 88 16.69 11.97 -1.60
C VAL A 88 18.00 11.34 -1.14
N THR A 89 18.38 11.62 0.11
CA THR A 89 19.59 11.03 0.72
C THR A 89 19.51 9.50 0.72
N ARG A 90 18.37 8.92 1.14
CA ARG A 90 18.18 7.47 1.12
C ARG A 90 18.28 6.88 -0.28
N CYS A 91 17.65 7.49 -1.27
CA CYS A 91 17.71 7.04 -2.66
C CYS A 91 19.13 7.06 -3.22
N GLN A 92 19.92 8.10 -2.93
CA GLN A 92 21.33 8.16 -3.34
C GLN A 92 22.16 7.03 -2.73
N LEU A 93 21.96 6.72 -1.45
CA LEU A 93 22.62 5.60 -0.78
C LEU A 93 22.24 4.25 -1.43
N LEU A 94 20.97 4.03 -1.73
CA LEU A 94 20.51 2.80 -2.40
C LEU A 94 21.10 2.66 -3.82
N LEU A 95 21.23 3.76 -4.56
CA LEU A 95 21.86 3.79 -5.88
C LEU A 95 23.37 3.49 -5.82
N LEU A 96 24.07 4.01 -4.82
CA LEU A 96 25.49 3.75 -4.62
C LEU A 96 25.75 2.30 -4.19
N GLY A 97 24.94 1.78 -3.25
CA GLY A 97 25.03 0.39 -2.79
C GLY A 97 24.82 -0.63 -3.91
N ARG A 98 23.90 -0.36 -4.85
CA ARG A 98 23.68 -1.21 -6.03
C ARG A 98 24.89 -1.32 -6.96
N ARG A 99 25.70 -0.26 -7.08
CA ARG A 99 26.90 -0.29 -7.93
C ARG A 99 28.01 -1.17 -7.35
N SER A 100 28.11 -1.28 -6.03
CA SER A 100 29.12 -2.13 -5.38
C SER A 100 28.77 -3.62 -5.47
N ALA A 101 27.48 -3.97 -5.52
CA ALA A 101 26.99 -5.35 -5.64
C ALA A 101 26.97 -5.91 -7.08
N ASN A 102 27.13 -5.04 -8.10
CA ASN A 102 27.21 -5.40 -9.52
C ASN A 102 28.64 -5.23 -10.08
N LYS A 103 29.66 -5.49 -9.25
CA LYS A 103 31.05 -5.60 -9.72
C LYS A 103 31.18 -6.94 -10.47
N PRO A 104 31.78 -6.98 -11.68
CA PRO A 104 31.92 -8.22 -12.45
C PRO A 104 32.68 -9.30 -11.70
#